data_AF-A0A0F8BL94-F1
#
_entry.id   AF-A0A0F8BL94-F1
#
_cell.length_a   1.000
_cell.length_b   1.000
_cell.length_c   1.000
_cell.angle_alpha   90.00
_cell.angle_beta   90.00
_cell.angle_gamma   90.00
#
_symmetry.space_group_name_H-M   'P 1'
#
loop_
_entity.id
_entity.type
_entity.pdbx_description
1 polymer ?
#
loop_
_entity_poly.entity_id
_entity_poly.type
_entity_poly.pdbx_seq_one_letter_code
_entity_poly.pdbx_strand_id
1 'polypeptide(L)'
;MRNPGQIFDSYEALLSIWERESGLSAGQLRRIKYYDVNQESDVDIFDEIFTAFDYDPSQDDRIPEISIERDSDLYEYQWKSLRRTSFGSDAIDICTEFEETEGLRIESFDIGMELYNRRWIRVNLEKIA
;
A
#
# COMPACT_ATOMS: atom_id res chain seq x y z
N MET A 1 -24.58 -3.00 5.45
CA MET A 1 -24.44 -2.25 4.18
C MET A 1 -23.82 -0.91 4.54
N ARG A 2 -22.53 -0.69 4.21
CA ARG A 2 -21.89 0.64 4.31
C ARG A 2 -22.31 1.45 3.08
N ASN A 3 -22.65 2.71 3.26
CA ASN A 3 -23.11 3.58 2.18
C ASN A 3 -21.98 3.81 1.17
N PRO A 4 -22.20 3.56 -0.13
CA PRO A 4 -21.20 3.82 -1.17
C PRO A 4 -20.70 5.26 -1.16
N GLY A 5 -21.57 6.24 -0.90
CA GLY A 5 -21.21 7.67 -0.93
C GLY A 5 -20.26 8.15 0.18
N GLN A 6 -20.17 7.45 1.31
CA GLN A 6 -19.24 7.88 2.39
C GLN A 6 -17.79 7.48 2.13
N ILE A 7 -17.57 6.49 1.26
CA ILE A 7 -16.25 5.97 0.93
C ILE A 7 -15.55 6.93 -0.05
N PHE A 8 -16.28 7.38 -1.08
CA PHE A 8 -15.84 8.43 -1.99
C PHE A 8 -15.44 9.72 -1.24
N ASP A 9 -16.27 10.19 -0.29
CA ASP A 9 -15.96 11.39 0.51
C ASP A 9 -14.65 11.25 1.30
N SER A 10 -14.33 10.04 1.80
CA SER A 10 -13.12 9.81 2.59
C SER A 10 -11.85 9.72 1.74
N TYR A 11 -11.92 9.11 0.56
CA TYR A 11 -10.79 9.01 -0.36
C TYR A 11 -10.55 10.34 -1.12
N GLU A 12 -11.61 11.05 -1.51
CA GLU A 12 -11.51 12.42 -2.04
C GLU A 12 -10.88 13.36 -1.02
N ALA A 13 -11.26 13.25 0.27
CA ALA A 13 -10.64 14.04 1.33
C ALA A 13 -9.16 13.70 1.52
N LEU A 14 -8.79 12.41 1.46
CA LEU A 14 -7.39 11.98 1.55
C LEU A 14 -6.56 12.48 0.37
N LEU A 15 -7.08 12.38 -0.86
CA LEU A 15 -6.43 12.91 -2.05
C LEU A 15 -6.33 14.42 -1.98
N SER A 16 -7.39 15.12 -1.58
CA SER A 16 -7.38 16.59 -1.41
C SER A 16 -6.38 17.08 -0.36
N ILE A 17 -6.25 16.36 0.78
CA ILE A 17 -5.23 16.66 1.80
C ILE A 17 -3.84 16.47 1.20
N TRP A 18 -3.62 15.37 0.47
CA TRP A 18 -2.35 15.09 -0.18
C TRP A 18 -2.00 16.10 -1.27
N GLU A 19 -2.95 16.48 -2.13
CA GLU A 19 -2.75 17.49 -3.18
C GLU A 19 -2.36 18.83 -2.55
N ARG A 20 -3.03 19.20 -1.45
CA ARG A 20 -2.73 20.41 -0.69
C ARG A 20 -1.33 20.39 -0.06
N GLU A 21 -0.87 19.24 0.42
CA GLU A 21 0.44 19.11 1.09
C GLU A 21 1.60 18.92 0.12
N SER A 22 1.37 18.22 -1.00
CA SER A 22 2.39 17.94 -2.03
C SER A 22 2.46 19.02 -3.11
N GLY A 23 1.37 19.77 -3.32
CA GLY A 23 1.22 20.72 -4.43
C GLY A 23 1.09 20.04 -5.80
N LEU A 24 0.90 18.73 -5.84
CA LEU A 24 0.76 17.92 -7.05
C LEU A 24 -0.70 17.49 -7.21
N SER A 25 -1.17 17.29 -8.44
CA SER A 25 -2.50 16.72 -8.66
C SER A 25 -2.50 15.20 -8.48
N ALA A 26 -3.65 14.61 -8.19
CA ALA A 26 -3.81 13.17 -8.02
C ALA A 26 -3.30 12.37 -9.24
N GLY A 27 -3.39 12.90 -10.46
CA GLY A 27 -2.82 12.30 -11.67
C GLY A 27 -1.29 12.32 -11.79
N GLN A 28 -0.61 12.92 -10.82
CA GLN A 28 0.84 12.89 -10.63
C GLN A 28 1.26 12.00 -9.45
N LEU A 29 0.30 11.32 -8.81
CA LEU A 29 0.57 10.40 -7.71
C LEU A 29 1.49 9.27 -8.18
N ARG A 30 2.65 9.15 -7.55
CA ARG A 30 3.65 8.09 -7.81
C ARG A 30 3.81 7.10 -6.67
N ARG A 31 3.41 7.51 -5.46
CA ARG A 31 3.53 6.66 -4.28
C ARG A 31 2.59 7.12 -3.17
N ILE A 32 2.08 6.15 -2.42
CA ILE A 32 1.34 6.36 -1.18
C ILE A 32 2.06 5.59 -0.08
N LYS A 33 2.38 6.22 1.05
CA LYS A 33 3.03 5.54 2.19
C LYS A 33 2.12 5.56 3.41
N TYR A 34 1.89 4.38 3.96
CA TYR A 34 1.12 4.15 5.18
C TYR A 34 2.06 3.73 6.31
N TYR A 35 1.88 4.35 7.47
CA TYR A 35 2.65 4.08 8.68
C TYR A 35 1.77 3.37 9.72
N ASP A 36 2.40 2.74 10.70
CA ASP A 36 1.76 2.10 11.85
C ASP A 36 0.67 1.09 11.46
N VAL A 37 1.00 0.21 10.51
CA VAL A 37 0.13 -0.91 10.10
C VAL A 37 -0.10 -1.82 11.30
N ASN A 38 -1.31 -1.77 11.87
CA ASN A 38 -1.66 -2.44 13.12
C ASN A 38 -2.97 -3.23 13.06
N GLN A 39 -3.64 -3.24 11.91
CA GLN A 39 -4.82 -4.08 11.71
C GLN A 39 -4.39 -5.54 11.69
N GLU A 40 -4.96 -6.37 12.57
CA GLU A 40 -4.56 -7.78 12.78
C GLU A 40 -4.45 -8.57 11.47
N SER A 41 -5.45 -8.47 10.59
CA SER A 41 -5.44 -9.17 9.30
C SER A 41 -4.31 -8.72 8.36
N ASP A 42 -3.90 -7.47 8.43
CA ASP A 42 -2.80 -6.94 7.61
C ASP A 42 -1.45 -7.28 8.23
N VAL A 43 -1.37 -7.28 9.57
CA VAL A 43 -0.19 -7.71 10.33
C VAL A 43 0.15 -9.16 10.04
N ASP A 44 -0.84 -10.05 10.01
CA ASP A 44 -0.64 -11.47 9.66
C ASP A 44 -0.01 -11.63 8.27
N ILE A 45 -0.52 -10.87 7.28
CA ILE A 45 0.04 -10.86 5.92
C ILE A 45 1.49 -10.36 5.92
N PHE A 46 1.79 -9.31 6.68
CA PHE A 46 3.16 -8.78 6.75
C PHE A 46 4.10 -9.79 7.40
N ASP A 47 3.67 -10.44 8.46
CA ASP A 47 4.50 -11.39 9.20
C ASP A 47 4.80 -12.64 8.36
N GLU A 48 3.82 -13.13 7.60
CA GLU A 48 4.02 -14.18 6.60
C GLU A 48 5.05 -13.77 5.53
N ILE A 49 4.96 -12.54 5.03
CA ILE A 49 5.90 -12.03 4.03
C ILE A 49 7.30 -11.89 4.64
N PHE A 50 7.44 -11.26 5.79
CA PHE A 50 8.74 -11.10 6.47
C PHE A 50 9.42 -12.45 6.70
N THR A 51 8.67 -13.45 7.16
CA THR A 51 9.17 -14.82 7.32
C THR A 51 9.63 -15.43 6.00
N ALA A 52 8.93 -15.17 4.89
CA ALA A 52 9.34 -15.64 3.56
C ALA A 52 10.65 -15.00 3.05
N PHE A 53 11.08 -13.88 3.65
CA PHE A 53 12.36 -13.22 3.40
C PHE A 53 13.40 -13.46 4.52
N ASP A 54 13.20 -14.53 5.32
CA ASP A 54 14.09 -14.94 6.41
C ASP A 54 14.22 -13.93 7.58
N TYR A 55 13.19 -13.10 7.80
CA TYR A 55 13.07 -12.23 8.98
C TYR A 55 12.09 -12.80 10.01
N ASP A 56 12.33 -12.51 11.29
CA ASP A 56 11.41 -12.86 12.38
C ASP A 56 10.79 -11.58 12.95
N PRO A 57 9.54 -11.23 12.58
CA PRO A 57 8.90 -9.99 13.03
C PRO A 57 8.63 -9.93 14.54
N SER A 58 8.74 -11.05 15.27
CA SER A 58 8.61 -11.09 16.72
C SER A 58 9.93 -10.83 17.45
N GLN A 59 11.07 -11.01 16.78
CA GLN A 59 12.41 -10.88 17.38
C GLN A 59 13.22 -9.72 16.77
N ASP A 60 13.02 -9.43 15.49
CA ASP A 60 13.77 -8.41 14.78
C ASP A 60 13.20 -7.02 15.09
N ASP A 61 14.00 -6.18 15.75
CA ASP A 61 13.62 -4.79 16.05
C ASP A 61 13.45 -3.90 14.81
N ARG A 62 14.01 -4.36 13.67
CA ARG A 62 13.97 -3.67 12.39
C ARG A 62 14.05 -4.66 11.26
N ILE A 63 13.11 -4.55 10.33
CA ILE A 63 13.14 -5.27 9.06
C ILE A 63 13.35 -4.21 7.97
N PRO A 64 14.41 -4.33 7.13
CA PRO A 64 14.69 -3.36 6.09
C PRO A 64 13.56 -3.35 5.05
N GLU A 65 13.64 -2.37 4.14
CA GLU A 65 12.72 -2.29 3.01
C GLU A 65 12.84 -3.55 2.14
N ILE A 66 11.70 -4.20 1.93
CA ILE A 66 11.53 -5.31 1.00
C ILE A 66 10.62 -4.81 -0.12
N SER A 67 11.10 -4.85 -1.35
CA SER A 67 10.32 -4.46 -2.53
C SER A 67 9.77 -5.70 -3.23
N ILE A 68 8.46 -5.69 -3.50
CA ILE A 68 7.72 -6.75 -4.18
C ILE A 68 7.05 -6.15 -5.41
N GLU A 69 7.60 -6.47 -6.57
CA GLU A 69 7.12 -5.99 -7.87
C GLU A 69 5.91 -6.79 -8.36
N ARG A 70 5.03 -6.12 -9.11
CA ARG A 70 3.81 -6.70 -9.68
C ARG A 70 4.02 -7.96 -10.49
N ASP A 71 5.07 -7.96 -11.30
CA ASP A 71 5.36 -9.00 -12.29
C ASP A 71 6.52 -9.90 -11.80
N SER A 72 6.73 -9.99 -10.47
CA SER A 72 7.69 -10.91 -9.88
C SER A 72 7.18 -12.34 -9.92
N ASP A 73 7.87 -13.21 -10.67
CA ASP A 73 7.58 -14.65 -10.69
C ASP A 73 7.85 -15.31 -9.33
N LEU A 74 8.86 -14.83 -8.61
CA LEU A 74 9.29 -15.41 -7.33
C LEU A 74 8.36 -15.02 -6.17
N TYR A 75 7.79 -13.82 -6.23
CA TYR A 75 7.01 -13.22 -5.13
C TYR A 75 5.54 -12.98 -5.52
N GLU A 76 5.02 -13.72 -6.50
CA GLU A 76 3.64 -13.58 -6.99
C GLU A 76 2.60 -13.75 -5.86
N TYR A 77 2.86 -14.67 -4.92
CA TYR A 77 1.97 -14.89 -3.77
C TYR A 77 1.94 -13.66 -2.85
N GLN A 78 3.11 -13.15 -2.46
CA GLN A 78 3.26 -12.00 -1.58
C GLN A 78 2.64 -10.75 -2.22
N TRP A 79 2.86 -10.57 -3.53
CA TRP A 79 2.20 -9.53 -4.30
C TRP A 79 0.67 -9.61 -4.21
N LYS A 80 0.09 -10.80 -4.46
CA LYS A 80 -1.37 -11.01 -4.39
C LYS A 80 -1.91 -10.80 -2.97
N SER A 81 -1.16 -11.18 -1.94
CA SER A 81 -1.55 -11.00 -0.54
C SER A 81 -1.54 -9.51 -0.15
N LEU A 82 -0.52 -8.75 -0.54
CA LEU A 82 -0.46 -7.30 -0.26
C LEU A 82 -1.63 -6.53 -0.89
N ARG A 83 -2.09 -6.94 -2.07
CA ARG A 83 -3.30 -6.37 -2.70
C ARG A 83 -4.59 -6.57 -1.90
N ARG A 84 -4.63 -7.53 -0.96
CA ARG A 84 -5.80 -7.83 -0.12
C ARG A 84 -5.77 -7.11 1.23
N THR A 85 -4.67 -6.46 1.56
CA THR A 85 -4.60 -5.61 2.75
C THR A 85 -5.54 -4.42 2.61
N SER A 86 -5.87 -3.77 3.73
CA SER A 86 -6.68 -2.53 3.70
C SER A 86 -6.06 -1.49 2.77
N PHE A 87 -4.75 -1.25 2.90
CA PHE A 87 -3.98 -0.30 2.09
C PHE A 87 -3.87 -0.70 0.62
N GLY A 88 -3.72 -2.01 0.34
CA GLY A 88 -3.71 -2.53 -1.02
C GLY A 88 -5.05 -2.36 -1.72
N SER A 89 -6.15 -2.55 -0.98
CA SER A 89 -7.51 -2.31 -1.47
C SER A 89 -7.76 -0.83 -1.70
N ASP A 90 -7.41 0.02 -0.73
CA ASP A 90 -7.51 1.48 -0.85
C ASP A 90 -6.76 2.00 -2.08
N ALA A 91 -5.54 1.51 -2.32
CA ALA A 91 -4.76 1.92 -3.48
C ALA A 91 -5.34 1.43 -4.82
N ILE A 92 -5.99 0.25 -4.83
CA ILE A 92 -6.74 -0.22 -6.00
C ILE A 92 -7.92 0.71 -6.25
N ASP A 93 -8.71 0.99 -5.22
CA ASP A 93 -9.88 1.87 -5.32
C ASP A 93 -9.45 3.27 -5.81
N ILE A 94 -8.36 3.82 -5.27
CA ILE A 94 -7.76 5.08 -5.76
C ILE A 94 -7.42 5.01 -7.25
N CYS A 95 -6.89 3.90 -7.76
CA CYS A 95 -6.54 3.77 -9.18
C CYS A 95 -7.74 3.50 -10.10
N THR A 96 -8.86 3.00 -9.58
CA THR A 96 -10.02 2.58 -10.38
C THR A 96 -11.21 3.51 -10.29
N GLU A 97 -11.34 4.27 -9.20
CA GLU A 97 -12.53 5.08 -8.92
C GLU A 97 -12.34 6.58 -9.19
N PHE A 98 -11.10 7.07 -9.27
CA PHE A 98 -10.79 8.48 -9.48
C PHE A 98 -10.42 8.75 -10.94
N GLU A 99 -11.09 9.72 -11.57
CA GLU A 99 -10.80 10.11 -12.95
C GLU A 99 -9.38 10.70 -13.06
N GLU A 100 -8.92 11.42 -12.05
CA GLU A 100 -7.60 12.03 -12.04
C GLU A 100 -6.46 11.01 -12.02
N THR A 101 -6.71 9.81 -11.50
CA THR A 101 -5.74 8.69 -11.45
C THR A 101 -5.95 7.70 -12.60
N GLU A 102 -6.82 8.02 -13.56
CA GLU A 102 -7.07 7.16 -14.71
C GLU A 102 -5.76 6.80 -15.42
N GLY A 103 -5.58 5.51 -15.69
CA GLY A 103 -4.35 4.98 -16.28
C GLY A 103 -3.21 4.82 -15.28
N LEU A 104 -3.40 5.05 -13.97
CA LEU A 104 -2.46 4.58 -12.96
C LEU A 104 -2.70 3.12 -12.61
N ARG A 105 -1.63 2.42 -12.28
CA ARG A 105 -1.68 1.07 -11.71
C ARG A 105 -0.61 0.92 -10.64
N ILE A 106 -0.83 -0.03 -9.72
CA ILE A 106 0.20 -0.43 -8.78
C ILE A 106 1.32 -1.15 -9.54
N GLU A 107 2.54 -0.63 -9.38
CA GLU A 107 3.81 -1.13 -9.94
C GLU A 107 4.49 -2.08 -8.95
N SER A 108 4.59 -1.66 -7.68
CA SER A 108 5.24 -2.43 -6.62
C SER A 108 4.70 -2.04 -5.24
N PHE A 109 4.98 -2.90 -4.26
CA PHE A 109 4.86 -2.58 -2.85
C PHE A 109 6.24 -2.61 -2.19
N ASP A 110 6.56 -1.59 -1.41
CA ASP A 110 7.69 -1.62 -0.48
C ASP A 110 7.14 -1.78 0.93
N ILE A 111 7.59 -2.78 1.67
CA ILE A 111 7.22 -2.97 3.07
C ILE A 111 8.45 -2.96 3.97
N GLY A 112 8.26 -2.64 5.24
CA GLY A 112 9.31 -2.77 6.23
C GLY A 112 8.79 -2.57 7.64
N MET A 113 9.70 -2.67 8.61
CA MET A 113 9.39 -2.46 10.02
C MET A 113 10.50 -1.66 10.69
N GLU A 114 10.14 -0.59 11.38
CA GLU A 114 11.08 0.25 12.13
C GLU A 114 10.67 0.34 13.59
N LEU A 115 11.55 -0.02 14.52
CA LEU A 115 11.20 -0.11 15.94
C LEU A 115 10.12 -1.20 16.15
N TYR A 116 10.12 -1.82 17.33
CA TYR A 116 9.27 -2.97 17.64
C TYR A 116 7.82 -2.75 17.19
N ASN A 117 7.35 -3.57 16.25
CA ASN A 117 6.01 -3.57 15.65
C ASN A 117 5.57 -2.37 14.81
N ARG A 118 6.42 -1.38 14.46
CA ARG A 118 5.97 -0.30 13.54
C ARG A 118 6.20 -0.69 12.09
N ARG A 119 5.27 -1.47 11.58
CA ARG A 119 5.18 -1.88 10.18
C ARG A 119 4.72 -0.70 9.33
N TRP A 120 5.28 -0.60 8.13
CA TRP A 120 4.90 0.40 7.14
C TRP A 120 4.84 -0.22 5.74
N ILE A 121 4.05 0.39 4.87
CA ILE A 121 3.95 0.01 3.46
C ILE A 121 3.95 1.25 2.58
N ARG A 122 4.61 1.14 1.44
CA ARG A 122 4.56 2.11 0.35
C ARG A 122 4.01 1.40 -0.88
N VAL A 123 2.95 1.95 -1.44
CA VAL A 123 2.37 1.53 -2.71
C VAL A 123 2.93 2.43 -3.80
N ASN A 124 3.65 1.86 -4.77
CA ASN A 124 4.23 2.62 -5.88
C ASN A 124 3.32 2.50 -7.11
N LEU A 125 3.06 3.63 -7.77
CA LEU A 125 2.12 3.75 -8.86
C LEU A 125 2.82 4.23 -10.14
N GLU A 126 2.52 3.56 -11.24
CA GLU A 126 3.00 3.93 -12.57
C GLU A 126 1.85 4.24 -13.53
N LYS A 127 2.16 5.00 -14.60
CA LYS A 127 1.19 5.26 -15.67
C LYS A 127 1.26 4.13 -16.69
N ILE A 128 0.11 3.62 -17.08
CA ILE A 128 -0.06 2.72 -18.22
C ILE A 128 0.21 3.57 -19.48
N ALA A 129 1.22 3.15 -20.25
CA ALA A 129 1.61 3.78 -21.51
C ALA A 129 0.69 3.40 -22.67
#